data_AF-Q2J2Y4-F1
#
_entry.id   AF-Q2J2Y4-F1
#
_cell.length_a   1.000
_cell.length_b   1.000
_cell.length_c   1.000
_cell.angle_alpha   90.00
_cell.angle_beta   90.00
_cell.angle_gamma   90.00
#
_symmetry.space_group_name_H-M   'P 1'
#
loop_
_entity.id
_entity.type
_entity.pdbx_description
1 polymer ?
#
loop_
_entity_poly.entity_id
_entity_poly.type
_entity_poly.pdbx_seq_one_letter_code
_entity_poly.pdbx_strand_id
1 'polypeptide(L)'
;MTAPGAPSIHASAVRVGDRAVLIRGPSGSGKSRLAFGLIVAGRAGQIPPVELIGDDRVFLEQRDGRLRVRPVPGLAGMIEVRGLGLRRVPAAPEAVVGLVVDLAAEDAARLPEAAALRMMLEGVELPRVPVGPGYDPLPLVVAALTTGDAIAPGTQLDDCRKDFGNHMSHTIVTE
;
A
#
# COMPACT_ATOMS: atom_id res chain seq x y z
N MET A 1 6.88 12.33 24.39
CA MET A 1 5.84 11.94 25.37
C MET A 1 4.50 12.08 24.69
N THR A 2 3.89 10.99 24.27
CA THR A 2 2.50 10.99 23.77
C THR A 2 1.55 11.15 24.94
N ALA A 3 0.66 12.14 24.86
CA ALA A 3 -0.36 12.37 25.87
C ALA A 3 -1.24 11.11 26.03
N PRO A 4 -1.58 10.70 27.27
CA PRO A 4 -2.56 9.64 27.48
C PRO A 4 -3.92 10.13 26.94
N GLY A 5 -4.47 9.42 25.95
CA GLY A 5 -5.81 9.69 25.41
C GLY A 5 -5.93 9.93 23.90
N ALA A 6 -4.86 9.88 23.11
CA ALA A 6 -5.00 9.92 21.65
C ALA A 6 -5.89 8.74 21.19
N PRO A 7 -6.97 8.94 20.42
CA PRO A 7 -7.81 7.84 19.95
C PRO A 7 -7.01 6.93 19.01
N SER A 8 -7.08 5.62 19.26
CA SER A 8 -6.55 4.62 18.32
C SER A 8 -7.66 4.15 17.37
N ILE A 9 -7.29 3.80 16.15
CA ILE A 9 -8.21 3.23 15.16
C ILE A 9 -7.92 1.75 14.94
N HIS A 10 -8.93 1.01 14.47
CA HIS A 10 -8.75 -0.37 14.03
C HIS A 10 -8.13 -0.43 12.63
N ALA A 11 -6.82 -0.55 12.56
CA ALA A 11 -6.05 -0.64 11.34
C ALA A 11 -4.71 -1.33 11.60
N SER A 12 -4.13 -1.89 10.54
CA SER A 12 -2.73 -2.30 10.52
C SER A 12 -1.95 -1.29 9.69
N ALA A 13 -0.66 -1.11 9.96
CA ALA A 13 0.18 -0.21 9.20
C ALA A 13 1.58 -0.78 9.02
N VAL A 14 2.15 -0.62 7.83
CA VAL A 14 3.53 -0.96 7.52
C VAL A 14 4.22 0.24 6.89
N ARG A 15 5.51 0.43 7.19
CA ARG A 15 6.39 1.34 6.47
C ARG A 15 6.94 0.60 5.24
N VAL A 16 6.80 1.18 4.06
CA VAL A 16 7.39 0.73 2.79
C VAL A 16 8.31 1.85 2.30
N GLY A 17 9.63 1.62 2.33
CA GLY A 17 10.58 2.71 2.10
C GLY A 17 10.44 3.83 3.15
N ASP A 18 10.09 5.04 2.72
CA ASP A 18 9.92 6.23 3.58
C ASP A 18 8.46 6.54 3.96
N ARG A 19 7.49 5.80 3.40
CA ARG A 19 6.05 6.05 3.59
C ARG A 19 5.34 4.89 4.27
N ALA A 20 4.23 5.19 4.94
CA ALA A 20 3.32 4.18 5.48
C ALA A 20 2.23 3.80 4.47
N VAL A 21 1.95 2.50 4.43
CA VAL A 21 0.69 1.93 3.93
C VAL A 21 -0.20 1.67 5.14
N LEU A 22 -1.29 2.42 5.25
CA LEU A 22 -2.32 2.24 6.27
C LEU A 22 -3.40 1.29 5.74
N ILE A 23 -3.63 0.18 6.43
CA ILE A 23 -4.53 -0.89 6.00
C ILE A 23 -5.75 -0.89 6.92
N ARG A 24 -6.91 -0.56 6.36
CA ARG A 24 -8.19 -0.48 7.08
C ARG A 24 -9.18 -1.53 6.54
N GLY A 25 -10.28 -1.67 7.25
CA GLY A 25 -11.39 -2.53 6.88
C GLY A 25 -11.96 -3.29 8.08
N PRO A 26 -13.11 -3.96 7.90
CA PRO A 26 -13.81 -4.68 8.96
C PRO A 26 -12.93 -5.72 9.69
N SER A 27 -13.38 -6.16 10.87
CA SER A 27 -12.74 -7.31 11.52
C SER A 27 -12.79 -8.54 10.59
N GLY A 28 -11.71 -9.31 10.56
CA GLY A 28 -11.60 -10.48 9.68
C GLY A 28 -11.35 -10.19 8.20
N SER A 29 -11.29 -8.93 7.75
CA SER A 29 -11.04 -8.57 6.33
C SER A 29 -9.62 -8.91 5.82
N GLY A 30 -8.71 -9.31 6.70
CA GLY A 30 -7.35 -9.70 6.33
C GLY A 30 -6.29 -8.61 6.48
N LYS A 31 -6.51 -7.57 7.28
CA LYS A 31 -5.53 -6.48 7.52
C LYS A 31 -4.13 -7.00 7.90
N SER A 32 -4.05 -7.85 8.92
CA SER A 32 -2.79 -8.47 9.37
C SER A 32 -2.18 -9.39 8.31
N ARG A 33 -3.03 -10.11 7.55
CA ARG A 33 -2.59 -10.97 6.43
C ARG A 33 -1.93 -10.14 5.33
N LEU A 34 -2.53 -9.00 4.95
CA LEU A 34 -1.93 -8.09 3.98
C LEU A 34 -0.63 -7.47 4.52
N ALA A 35 -0.62 -6.99 5.76
CA ALA A 35 0.58 -6.42 6.38
C ALA A 35 1.74 -7.42 6.35
N PHE A 36 1.48 -8.68 6.71
CA PHE A 36 2.48 -9.75 6.62
C PHE A 36 2.89 -10.04 5.17
N GLY A 37 1.93 -10.08 4.23
CA GLY A 37 2.21 -10.28 2.81
C GLY A 37 3.15 -9.22 2.24
N LEU A 38 2.96 -7.95 2.61
CA LEU A 38 3.85 -6.86 2.21
C LEU A 38 5.25 -7.01 2.82
N ILE A 39 5.35 -7.45 4.08
CA ILE A 39 6.64 -7.77 4.72
C ILE A 39 7.38 -8.86 3.94
N VAL A 40 6.68 -9.91 3.53
CA VAL A 40 7.25 -10.99 2.73
C VAL A 40 7.66 -10.49 1.34
N ALA A 41 6.82 -9.69 0.67
CA ALA A 41 7.12 -9.12 -0.64
C ALA A 41 8.37 -8.21 -0.60
N GLY A 42 8.50 -7.38 0.45
CA GLY A 42 9.70 -6.55 0.65
C GLY A 42 10.95 -7.38 0.89
N ARG A 43 10.87 -8.47 1.68
CA ARG A 43 11.98 -9.40 1.88
C ARG A 43 12.39 -10.13 0.60
N ALA A 44 11.42 -10.40 -0.28
CA ALA A 44 11.66 -11.02 -1.57
C ALA A 44 12.18 -10.03 -2.63
N GLY A 45 12.29 -8.74 -2.31
CA GLY A 45 12.75 -7.69 -3.23
C GLY A 45 11.73 -7.29 -4.30
N GLN A 46 10.45 -7.63 -4.11
CA GLN A 46 9.38 -7.26 -5.05
C GLN A 46 8.95 -5.79 -4.88
N ILE A 47 9.09 -5.27 -3.67
CA ILE A 47 8.81 -3.88 -3.28
C ILE A 47 9.95 -3.40 -2.35
N PRO A 48 10.06 -2.09 -2.06
CA PRO A 48 11.03 -1.59 -1.09
C PRO A 48 10.92 -2.29 0.28
N PRO A 49 11.96 -2.25 1.12
CA PRO A 49 11.94 -2.86 2.45
C PRO A 49 10.70 -2.45 3.27
N VAL A 50 10.12 -3.43 3.95
CA VAL A 50 8.87 -3.27 4.70
C VAL A 50 9.04 -3.62 6.17
N GLU A 51 8.58 -2.71 7.03
CA GLU A 51 8.61 -2.86 8.49
C GLU A 51 7.21 -2.61 9.08
N LEU A 52 6.84 -3.36 10.10
CA LEU A 52 5.57 -3.18 10.79
C LEU A 52 5.57 -1.88 11.60
N ILE A 53 4.55 -1.05 11.45
CA ILE A 53 4.31 0.07 12.35
C ILE A 53 3.37 -0.37 13.46
N GLY A 54 2.28 -1.05 13.14
CA GLY A 54 1.37 -1.64 14.13
C GLY A 54 0.36 -2.59 13.49
N ASP A 55 -0.23 -3.45 14.30
CA ASP A 55 -1.27 -4.40 13.91
C ASP A 55 -2.46 -4.30 14.85
N ASP A 56 -3.67 -4.54 14.33
CA ASP A 56 -5.00 -4.32 14.96
C ASP A 56 -5.32 -2.88 15.36
N ARG A 57 -4.42 -2.21 16.09
CA ARG A 57 -4.57 -0.82 16.52
C ARG A 57 -3.35 0.04 16.24
N VAL A 58 -3.60 1.24 15.74
CA VAL A 58 -2.59 2.28 15.52
C VAL A 58 -3.12 3.64 15.95
N PHE A 59 -2.20 4.55 16.29
CA PHE A 59 -2.54 5.96 16.48
C PHE A 59 -2.31 6.73 15.20
N LEU A 60 -3.22 7.65 14.92
CA LEU A 60 -3.09 8.63 13.86
C LEU A 60 -2.88 10.02 14.47
N GLU A 61 -2.04 10.82 13.83
CA GLU A 61 -1.80 12.21 14.21
C GLU A 61 -1.63 13.04 12.95
N GLN A 62 -2.49 14.03 12.76
CA GLN A 62 -2.27 15.05 11.75
C GLN A 62 -1.27 16.07 12.31
N ARG A 63 -0.18 16.28 11.57
CA ARG A 63 0.80 17.31 11.87
C ARG A 63 1.37 17.90 10.58
N ASP A 64 1.38 19.23 10.48
CA ASP A 64 1.94 19.99 9.35
C ASP A 64 1.32 19.56 8.00
N GLY A 65 0.01 19.30 7.98
CA GLY A 65 -0.73 18.88 6.78
C GLY A 65 -0.42 17.46 6.32
N ARG A 66 0.26 16.67 7.15
CA ARG A 66 0.60 15.26 6.87
C ARG A 66 0.02 14.37 7.97
N LEU A 67 -0.46 13.20 7.56
CA LEU A 67 -0.94 12.20 8.51
C LEU A 67 0.22 11.27 8.90
N ARG A 68 0.51 11.16 10.19
CA ARG A 68 1.47 10.18 10.74
C ARG A 68 0.74 9.02 11.37
N VAL A 69 1.35 7.85 11.29
CA VAL A 69 0.88 6.63 11.95
C VAL A 69 1.99 6.06 12.83
N ARG A 70 1.62 5.61 14.03
CA ARG A 70 2.54 5.02 15.02
C ARG A 70 1.86 3.86 15.79
N PRO A 71 2.62 2.89 16.34
CA PRO A 71 2.05 1.79 17.11
C PRO A 71 1.38 2.26 18.39
N VAL A 72 0.44 1.43 18.88
CA VAL A 72 0.06 1.46 20.29
C VAL A 72 1.18 0.83 21.14
N PRO A 73 1.58 1.44 22.28
CA PRO A 73 2.57 0.89 23.19
C PRO A 73 2.27 -0.57 23.58
N GLY A 74 3.32 -1.39 23.71
CA GLY A 74 3.21 -2.80 24.11
C GLY A 74 2.97 -3.79 22.97
N LEU A 75 2.52 -3.34 21.79
CA LEU A 75 2.25 -4.19 20.62
C LEU A 75 3.22 -3.93 19.45
N ALA A 76 4.19 -3.04 19.61
CA ALA A 76 5.17 -2.73 18.57
C ALA A 76 5.96 -3.97 18.13
N GLY A 77 6.05 -4.20 16.82
CA GLY A 77 6.77 -5.34 16.23
C GLY A 77 6.09 -6.69 16.42
N MET A 78 4.85 -6.72 16.92
CA MET A 78 4.06 -7.94 17.08
C MET A 78 2.97 -7.99 16.00
N ILE A 79 2.82 -9.15 15.35
CA ILE A 79 1.76 -9.40 14.36
C ILE A 79 1.14 -10.78 14.61
N GLU A 80 -0.18 -10.89 14.49
CA GLU A 80 -0.84 -12.19 14.53
C GLU A 80 -0.76 -12.86 13.15
N VAL A 81 -0.18 -14.07 13.10
CA VAL A 81 -0.19 -14.90 11.91
C VAL A 81 -1.13 -16.08 12.16
N ARG A 82 -2.26 -16.13 11.44
CA ARG A 82 -3.25 -17.20 11.60
C ARG A 82 -2.60 -18.59 11.45
N GLY A 83 -2.93 -19.49 12.37
CA GLY A 83 -2.33 -20.82 12.47
C GLY A 83 -0.97 -20.87 13.17
N LEU A 84 -0.31 -19.73 13.39
CA LEU A 84 0.99 -19.63 14.05
C LEU A 84 0.97 -18.77 15.31
N GLY A 85 -0.10 -18.03 15.59
CA GLY A 85 -0.21 -17.11 16.73
C GLY A 85 0.63 -15.82 16.55
N LEU A 86 0.92 -15.15 17.66
CA LEU A 86 1.69 -13.91 17.66
C LEU A 86 3.17 -14.14 17.28
N ARG A 87 3.69 -13.29 16.41
CA ARG A 87 5.07 -13.35 15.89
C ARG A 87 5.75 -12.00 15.95
N ARG A 88 7.08 -12.01 16.04
CA ARG A 88 7.93 -10.82 15.98
C ARG A 88 8.41 -10.56 14.55
N VAL A 89 8.35 -9.32 14.11
CA VAL A 89 8.84 -8.83 12.82
C VAL A 89 9.61 -7.51 12.99
N PRO A 90 10.45 -7.11 12.02
CA PRO A 90 11.04 -5.77 12.00
C PRO A 90 9.96 -4.70 12.12
N ALA A 91 10.23 -3.67 12.91
CA ALA A 91 9.26 -2.63 13.21
C ALA A 91 9.83 -1.22 13.09
N ALA A 92 9.01 -0.33 12.56
CA ALA A 92 9.27 1.09 12.47
C ALA A 92 8.51 1.85 13.57
N PRO A 93 9.11 2.87 14.20
CA PRO A 93 8.47 3.61 15.28
C PRO A 93 7.30 4.48 14.80
N GLU A 94 7.38 5.01 13.59
CA GLU A 94 6.33 5.77 12.92
C GLU A 94 6.68 5.96 11.43
N ALA A 95 5.70 6.39 10.64
CA ALA A 95 5.92 6.96 9.31
C ALA A 95 4.77 7.88 8.89
N VAL A 96 5.00 8.69 7.86
CA VAL A 96 3.96 9.49 7.20
C VAL A 96 3.14 8.58 6.29
N VAL A 97 1.82 8.58 6.42
CA VAL A 97 0.90 7.83 5.57
C VAL A 97 1.02 8.34 4.12
N GLY A 98 1.40 7.46 3.21
CA GLY A 98 1.47 7.73 1.77
C GLY A 98 0.37 7.04 0.98
N LEU A 99 -0.23 5.98 1.53
CA LEU A 99 -1.28 5.20 0.89
C LEU A 99 -2.25 4.65 1.95
N VAL A 100 -3.54 4.70 1.66
CA VAL A 100 -4.58 3.99 2.41
C VAL A 100 -5.09 2.82 1.57
N VAL A 101 -5.18 1.63 2.17
CA VAL A 101 -5.79 0.45 1.58
C VAL A 101 -7.04 0.11 2.37
N ASP A 102 -8.20 0.17 1.72
CA ASP A 102 -9.48 -0.18 2.33
C ASP A 102 -9.90 -1.58 1.88
N LEU A 103 -9.83 -2.53 2.81
CA LEU A 103 -10.26 -3.90 2.57
C LEU A 103 -11.78 -4.04 2.72
N ALA A 104 -12.38 -4.87 1.86
CA ALA A 104 -13.83 -5.05 1.76
C ALA A 104 -14.57 -3.73 1.48
N ALA A 105 -13.99 -2.89 0.62
CA ALA A 105 -14.58 -1.66 0.15
C ALA A 105 -15.75 -1.96 -0.80
N GLU A 106 -16.95 -1.50 -0.46
CA GLU A 106 -18.17 -1.71 -1.26
C GLU A 106 -18.17 -0.89 -2.56
N ASP A 107 -17.43 0.21 -2.59
CA ASP A 107 -17.25 1.10 -3.74
C ASP A 107 -16.07 0.68 -4.65
N ALA A 108 -15.47 -0.49 -4.41
CA ALA A 108 -14.43 -1.02 -5.29
C ALA A 108 -15.01 -1.40 -6.65
N ALA A 109 -14.42 -0.88 -7.73
CA ALA A 109 -14.79 -1.19 -9.11
C ALA A 109 -13.57 -1.63 -9.92
N ARG A 110 -13.80 -2.37 -11.02
CA ARG A 110 -12.72 -2.77 -11.96
C ARG A 110 -11.95 -1.56 -12.50
N LEU A 111 -12.68 -0.48 -12.79
CA LEU A 111 -12.16 0.82 -13.18
C LEU A 111 -12.76 1.85 -12.21
N PRO A 112 -12.10 2.12 -11.08
CA PRO A 112 -12.63 3.04 -10.08
C PRO A 112 -12.63 4.47 -10.62
N GLU A 113 -13.64 5.23 -10.23
CA GLU A 113 -13.65 6.68 -10.47
C GLU A 113 -12.54 7.37 -9.66
N ALA A 114 -12.08 8.53 -10.13
CA ALA A 114 -11.00 9.27 -9.46
C ALA A 114 -11.32 9.59 -7.98
N ALA A 115 -12.59 9.82 -7.65
CA ALA A 115 -13.04 10.06 -6.29
C ALA A 115 -12.85 8.85 -5.36
N ALA A 116 -12.98 7.62 -5.87
CA ALA A 116 -12.78 6.39 -5.09
C ALA A 116 -11.29 6.11 -4.80
N LEU A 117 -10.39 6.70 -5.59
CA LEU A 117 -8.92 6.61 -5.43
C LEU A 117 -8.35 7.64 -4.47
N ARG A 118 -9.20 8.46 -3.84
CA ARG A 118 -8.83 9.47 -2.84
C ARG A 118 -9.71 9.30 -1.60
N MET A 119 -9.21 9.75 -0.45
CA MET A 119 -10.03 9.84 0.75
C MET A 119 -9.55 10.90 1.73
N MET A 120 -10.46 11.42 2.55
CA MET A 120 -10.16 12.34 3.64
C MET A 120 -10.04 11.58 4.97
N LEU A 121 -8.87 11.63 5.60
CA LEU A 121 -8.62 11.01 6.91
C LEU A 121 -7.95 12.03 7.83
N GLU A 122 -8.56 12.31 8.99
CA GLU A 122 -8.08 13.31 9.96
C GLU A 122 -7.75 14.68 9.30
N GLY A 123 -8.57 15.09 8.32
CA GLY A 123 -8.39 16.35 7.59
C GLY A 123 -7.30 16.34 6.52
N VAL A 124 -6.71 15.19 6.20
CA VAL A 124 -5.69 15.02 5.14
C VAL A 124 -6.27 14.19 4.00
N GLU A 125 -6.13 14.69 2.76
CA GLU A 125 -6.45 13.91 1.57
C GLU A 125 -5.31 12.93 1.25
N LEU A 126 -5.63 11.65 1.09
CA LEU A 126 -4.66 10.59 0.86
C LEU A 126 -5.02 9.76 -0.38
N PRO A 127 -4.03 9.24 -1.13
CA PRO A 127 -4.25 8.19 -2.11
C PRO A 127 -4.88 6.96 -1.45
N ARG A 128 -5.86 6.37 -2.13
CA ARG A 128 -6.63 5.22 -1.66
C ARG A 128 -6.65 4.11 -2.69
N VAL A 129 -6.49 2.88 -2.22
CA VAL A 129 -6.76 1.66 -2.97
C VAL A 129 -7.96 0.95 -2.33
N PRO A 130 -9.16 1.03 -2.93
CA PRO A 130 -10.31 0.25 -2.50
C PRO A 130 -10.16 -1.20 -2.98
N VAL A 131 -10.24 -2.17 -2.07
CA VAL A 131 -10.20 -3.60 -2.37
C VAL A 131 -11.56 -4.22 -2.10
N GLY A 132 -12.21 -4.72 -3.16
CA GLY A 132 -13.52 -5.34 -3.05
C GLY A 132 -13.52 -6.61 -2.19
N PRO A 133 -14.66 -6.99 -1.60
CA PRO A 133 -14.80 -8.26 -0.88
C PRO A 133 -14.41 -9.45 -1.77
N GLY A 134 -13.63 -10.38 -1.23
CA GLY A 134 -13.21 -11.60 -1.95
C GLY A 134 -12.04 -11.45 -2.92
N TYR A 135 -11.53 -10.23 -3.14
CA TYR A 135 -10.32 -10.00 -3.93
C TYR A 135 -9.06 -10.15 -3.07
N ASP A 136 -7.97 -10.68 -3.66
CA ASP A 136 -6.67 -10.68 -3.01
C ASP A 136 -6.07 -9.27 -3.04
N PRO A 137 -5.87 -8.61 -1.89
CA PRO A 137 -5.32 -7.26 -1.86
C PRO A 137 -3.84 -7.18 -2.24
N LEU A 138 -3.06 -8.25 -2.04
CA LEU A 138 -1.59 -8.14 -2.12
C LEU A 138 -1.11 -7.77 -3.54
N PRO A 139 -1.56 -8.42 -4.63
CA PRO A 139 -1.15 -8.03 -5.99
C PRO A 139 -1.53 -6.59 -6.34
N LEU A 140 -2.71 -6.14 -5.90
CA LEU A 140 -3.19 -4.79 -6.18
C LEU A 140 -2.35 -3.72 -5.45
N VAL A 141 -2.01 -3.96 -4.19
CA VAL A 141 -1.17 -3.04 -3.41
C VAL A 141 0.28 -3.05 -3.93
N VAL A 142 0.82 -4.21 -4.31
CA VAL A 142 2.14 -4.28 -4.95
C VAL A 142 2.14 -3.51 -6.27
N ALA A 143 1.11 -3.65 -7.12
CA ALA A 143 0.98 -2.87 -8.35
C ALA A 143 0.94 -1.36 -8.04
N ALA A 144 0.10 -0.92 -7.10
CA ALA A 144 0.02 0.48 -6.69
C ALA A 144 1.36 1.05 -6.18
N LEU A 145 2.25 0.21 -5.62
CA LEU A 145 3.56 0.62 -5.12
C LEU A 145 4.68 0.57 -6.18
N THR A 146 4.47 -0.11 -7.30
CA THR A 146 5.54 -0.43 -8.28
C THR A 146 5.25 0.02 -9.70
N THR A 147 4.00 0.37 -10.00
CA THR A 147 3.58 0.85 -11.33
C THR A 147 3.21 2.32 -11.27
N GLY A 148 3.49 3.06 -12.34
CA GLY A 148 2.96 4.41 -12.52
C GLY A 148 1.55 4.39 -13.12
N ASP A 149 0.80 5.48 -12.93
CA ASP A 149 -0.50 5.66 -13.59
C ASP A 149 -0.31 5.76 -15.11
N ALA A 150 -0.94 4.87 -15.88
CA ALA A 150 -0.86 4.89 -17.34
C ALA A 150 -1.62 6.05 -17.99
N ILE A 151 -2.51 6.73 -17.24
CA ILE A 151 -3.33 7.84 -17.71
C ILE A 151 -3.22 9.00 -16.71
N ALA A 152 -2.08 9.69 -16.71
CA ALA A 152 -2.01 11.02 -16.15
C ALA A 152 -2.63 12.02 -17.16
N PRO A 153 -3.58 12.89 -16.78
CA PRO A 153 -3.96 14.01 -17.64
C PRO A 153 -2.76 14.96 -17.74
N GLY A 154 -2.10 14.98 -18.91
CA GLY A 154 -1.19 16.08 -19.29
C GLY A 154 0.27 15.74 -19.55
N THR A 155 0.69 14.48 -19.69
CA THR A 155 2.01 14.19 -20.28
C THR A 155 1.84 13.83 -21.75
N GLN A 156 1.89 14.87 -22.57
CA GLN A 156 2.01 14.80 -24.02
C GLN A 156 3.17 13.85 -24.35
N LEU A 157 2.85 12.69 -24.91
CA LEU A 157 3.79 11.79 -25.58
C LEU A 157 4.25 12.49 -26.87
N ASP A 158 5.04 13.55 -26.71
CA ASP A 158 5.81 14.11 -27.80
C ASP A 158 7.20 13.47 -27.80
N ASP A 159 7.53 12.96 -28.98
CA ASP A 159 8.84 12.51 -29.42
C ASP A 159 9.24 11.08 -29.03
N CYS A 160 8.43 10.11 -29.48
CA CYS A 160 8.98 8.83 -29.92
C CYS A 160 9.76 9.07 -31.23
N ARG A 161 10.96 9.64 -31.11
CA ARG A 161 11.88 9.82 -32.23
C ARG A 161 12.46 8.47 -32.62
N LYS A 162 11.95 8.00 -33.75
CA LYS A 162 12.47 6.97 -34.66
C LYS A 162 13.96 6.64 -34.46
N ASP A 163 14.25 5.39 -34.08
CA ASP A 163 15.31 4.55 -34.70
C ASP A 163 15.39 3.17 -34.04
N PHE A 164 14.44 2.29 -34.37
CA PHE A 164 14.71 0.86 -34.35
C PHE A 164 14.63 0.36 -35.80
N GLY A 165 15.74 0.52 -36.51
CA GLY A 165 15.98 -0.14 -37.78
C GLY A 165 15.99 -1.65 -37.58
N ASN A 166 14.89 -2.31 -37.91
CA ASN A 166 14.84 -3.76 -37.97
C ASN A 166 15.20 -4.20 -39.40
N HIS A 167 16.49 -4.40 -39.67
CA HIS A 167 16.96 -5.09 -40.87
C HIS A 167 16.61 -6.58 -40.76
N MET A 168 15.40 -6.96 -41.18
CA MET A 168 15.11 -8.36 -41.53
C MET A 168 15.58 -8.59 -42.97
N SER A 169 16.74 -9.22 -43.11
CA SER A 169 17.18 -9.75 -44.41
C SER A 169 16.37 -11.01 -44.72
N HIS A 170 15.45 -10.89 -45.67
CA HIS A 170 14.78 -12.05 -46.26
C HIS A 170 15.79 -12.88 -47.04
N THR A 171 16.14 -14.06 -46.54
CA THR A 171 16.78 -15.10 -47.37
C THR A 171 15.66 -15.86 -48.07
N ILE A 172 15.54 -15.63 -49.37
CA ILE A 172 14.69 -16.41 -50.28
C ILE A 172 15.40 -17.75 -50.51
N VAL A 173 14.75 -18.86 -50.16
CA VAL A 173 15.15 -20.19 -50.62
C VAL A 173 14.47 -20.43 -51.97
N THR A 174 15.27 -20.74 -52.99
CA THR A 174 14.82 -21.12 -54.33
C THR A 174 14.97 -22.63 -54.50
N GLU A 175 14.03 -23.18 -55.28
CA GLU A 175 13.81 -24.57 -55.74
C GLU A 175 13.12 -25.55 -54.77
#